data_AF-A0A937VJ30-F1
#
_entry.id   AF-A0A937VJ30-F1
#
_cell.length_a   1.000
_cell.length_b   1.000
_cell.length_c   1.000
_cell.angle_alpha   90.00
_cell.angle_beta   90.00
_cell.angle_gamma   90.00
#
_symmetry.space_group_name_H-M   'P 1'
#
loop_
_entity.id
_entity.type
_entity.pdbx_description
1 polymer ?
#
loop_
_entity_poly.entity_id
_entity_poly.type
_entity_poly.pdbx_seq_one_letter_code
_entity_poly.pdbx_strand_id
1 'polypeptide(L)'
;MIATASRFVALPDCALPADGSVTFPMGFRAAGVHAGLKRSRRDVGLLVSDAPGVSAAFFTRNRAAAAPVSLTRDECESGALRAVVANSAVANACTGPQGERDARRMRELAARLLELPATQVAVSSTGVIGEPLPMPIVEKGIERAAEKLSPEGGEHFAAAIRTTDRIDKQGALSVAVRCARCASASQPKGPA
;
A
#
# COMPACT_ATOMS: atom_id res chain seq x y z
N MET A 1 -23.66 -8.29 6.76
CA MET A 1 -23.21 -7.10 7.49
C MET A 1 -21.94 -7.47 8.25
N ILE A 2 -20.78 -7.02 7.78
CA ILE A 2 -19.52 -7.16 8.53
C ILE A 2 -19.60 -6.14 9.66
N ALA A 3 -19.44 -6.59 10.91
CA ALA A 3 -19.48 -5.71 12.07
C ALA A 3 -18.41 -4.63 11.93
N THR A 4 -18.85 -3.40 11.75
CA THR A 4 -18.00 -2.20 11.56
C THR A 4 -17.38 -1.68 12.85
N ALA A 5 -17.67 -2.33 13.99
CA ALA A 5 -17.07 -2.03 15.27
C ALA A 5 -15.89 -2.99 15.54
N SER A 6 -14.69 -2.43 15.67
CA SER A 6 -13.53 -3.18 16.15
C SER A 6 -13.81 -3.75 17.54
N ARG A 7 -13.59 -5.05 17.74
CA ARG A 7 -13.66 -5.69 19.07
C ARG A 7 -12.53 -5.27 20.02
N PHE A 8 -11.52 -4.58 19.50
CA PHE A 8 -10.30 -4.26 20.23
C PHE A 8 -10.25 -2.79 20.67
N VAL A 9 -10.92 -1.89 19.94
CA VAL A 9 -10.85 -0.44 20.18
C VAL A 9 -12.21 0.17 19.87
N ALA A 10 -12.79 0.88 20.84
CA ALA A 10 -13.98 1.71 20.60
C ALA A 10 -13.64 2.87 19.66
N LEU A 11 -14.50 3.13 18.68
CA LEU A 11 -14.31 4.27 17.79
C LEU A 11 -14.55 5.57 18.55
N PRO A 12 -13.72 6.62 18.35
CA PRO A 12 -13.99 7.93 18.90
C PRO A 12 -15.24 8.55 18.26
N ASP A 13 -15.93 9.44 18.96
CA ASP A 13 -17.19 10.06 18.49
C ASP A 13 -17.06 10.80 17.15
N CYS A 14 -15.84 11.24 16.79
CA CYS A 14 -15.57 11.89 15.52
C CYS A 14 -15.36 10.92 14.35
N ALA A 15 -15.39 9.61 14.57
CA ALA A 15 -15.16 8.58 13.56
C ALA A 15 -16.41 7.74 13.30
N LEU A 16 -16.83 7.68 12.05
CA LEU A 16 -17.94 6.87 11.58
C LEU A 16 -17.43 5.75 10.67
N PRO A 17 -17.98 4.53 10.78
CA PRO A 17 -17.63 3.48 9.84
C PRO A 17 -18.01 3.82 8.41
N ALA A 18 -17.18 3.41 7.46
CA ALA A 18 -17.44 3.56 6.05
C ALA A 18 -17.14 2.25 5.31
N ASP A 19 -17.93 1.98 4.28
CA ASP A 19 -17.64 0.91 3.34
C ASP A 19 -16.57 1.40 2.37
N GLY A 20 -15.43 0.70 2.33
CA GLY A 20 -14.32 1.13 1.51
C GLY A 20 -13.03 0.35 1.75
N SER A 21 -12.03 0.68 0.95
CA SER A 21 -10.71 0.06 0.98
C SER A 21 -9.62 1.13 1.05
N VAL A 22 -8.38 0.75 0.71
CA VAL A 22 -7.23 1.67 0.63
C VAL A 22 -7.42 2.84 -0.33
N THR A 23 -8.39 2.75 -1.25
CA THR A 23 -8.74 3.84 -2.18
C THR A 23 -9.97 4.66 -1.74
N PHE A 24 -10.51 4.40 -0.55
CA PHE A 24 -11.61 5.21 0.00
C PHE A 24 -11.20 6.68 0.24
N PRO A 25 -10.01 6.98 0.80
CA PRO A 25 -9.52 8.36 0.85
C PRO A 25 -9.24 8.87 -0.57
N MET A 26 -9.62 10.13 -0.85
CA MET A 26 -9.34 10.76 -2.13
C MET A 26 -7.84 10.84 -2.42
N GLY A 27 -7.46 10.74 -3.69
CA GLY A 27 -6.07 10.83 -4.13
C GLY A 27 -5.26 9.54 -3.92
N PHE A 28 -5.93 8.39 -3.73
CA PHE A 28 -5.29 7.08 -3.75
C PHE A 28 -5.79 6.26 -4.92
N ARG A 29 -4.86 5.60 -5.62
CA ARG A 29 -5.15 4.62 -6.67
C ARG A 29 -4.46 3.32 -6.33
N ALA A 30 -5.10 2.21 -6.67
CA ALA A 30 -4.54 0.90 -6.41
C ALA A 30 -4.81 -0.06 -7.57
N ALA A 31 -4.05 -1.13 -7.61
CA ALA A 31 -4.22 -2.22 -8.55
C ALA A 31 -3.75 -3.53 -7.91
N GLY A 32 -4.34 -4.63 -8.38
CA GLY A 32 -3.86 -5.97 -8.07
C GLY A 32 -4.09 -6.89 -9.24
N VAL A 33 -3.05 -7.65 -9.58
CA VAL A 33 -3.02 -8.52 -10.75
C VAL A 33 -2.60 -9.93 -10.37
N HIS A 34 -3.04 -10.88 -11.17
CA HIS A 34 -2.49 -12.23 -11.16
C HIS A 34 -1.28 -12.26 -12.10
N ALA A 35 -0.09 -12.20 -11.53
CA ALA A 35 1.18 -12.24 -12.23
C ALA A 35 1.62 -13.68 -12.53
N GLY A 36 1.25 -14.64 -11.66
CA GLY A 36 1.59 -16.06 -11.85
C GLY A 36 2.34 -16.71 -10.68
N LEU A 37 2.46 -16.02 -9.53
CA LEU A 37 3.07 -16.57 -8.31
C LEU A 37 2.12 -17.56 -7.62
N LYS A 38 0.81 -17.31 -7.72
CA LYS A 38 -0.24 -18.22 -7.24
C LYS A 38 -0.93 -18.90 -8.42
N ARG A 39 -1.62 -20.01 -8.18
CA ARG A 39 -2.33 -20.76 -9.24
C ARG A 39 -3.44 -19.97 -9.96
N SER A 40 -4.20 -19.15 -9.24
CA SER A 40 -5.38 -18.47 -9.82
C SER A 40 -5.75 -17.14 -9.15
N ARG A 41 -5.05 -16.76 -8.08
CA ARG A 41 -5.35 -15.55 -7.31
C ARG A 41 -4.40 -14.43 -7.71
N ARG A 42 -4.84 -13.19 -7.50
CA ARG A 42 -3.96 -12.02 -7.56
C ARG A 42 -2.81 -12.18 -6.57
N ASP A 43 -1.65 -11.71 -6.94
CA ASP A 43 -0.40 -11.98 -6.23
C ASP A 43 0.64 -10.86 -6.34
N VAL A 44 0.42 -9.86 -7.19
CA VAL A 44 1.18 -8.61 -7.24
C VAL A 44 0.22 -7.43 -7.19
N GLY A 45 0.52 -6.45 -6.35
CA GLY A 45 -0.30 -5.26 -6.14
C GLY A 45 0.55 -3.99 -6.07
N LEU A 46 -0.08 -2.88 -6.45
CA LEU A 46 0.50 -1.54 -6.39
C LEU A 46 -0.53 -0.60 -5.78
N LEU A 47 -0.08 0.24 -4.85
CA LEU A 47 -0.86 1.32 -4.22
C LEU A 47 -0.06 2.60 -4.37
N VAL A 48 -0.70 3.70 -4.78
CA VAL A 48 -0.06 5.00 -4.94
C VAL A 48 -0.97 6.12 -4.43
N SER A 49 -0.37 7.11 -3.79
CA SER A 49 -1.00 8.40 -3.51
C SER A 49 -0.63 9.39 -4.61
N ASP A 50 -1.62 10.07 -5.19
CA ASP A 50 -1.45 11.03 -6.28
C ASP A 50 -0.85 12.37 -5.82
N ALA A 51 -0.94 12.68 -4.52
CA ALA A 51 -0.38 13.90 -3.93
C ALA A 51 0.73 13.58 -2.91
N PRO A 52 1.72 14.49 -2.74
CA PRO A 52 2.63 14.43 -1.61
C PRO A 52 1.88 14.41 -0.28
N GLY A 53 2.37 13.62 0.67
CA GLY A 53 1.74 13.47 1.97
C GLY A 53 2.74 13.06 3.03
N VAL A 54 2.26 13.08 4.28
CA VAL A 54 3.00 12.55 5.42
C VAL A 54 2.71 11.06 5.53
N SER A 55 3.74 10.24 5.70
CA SER A 55 3.60 8.82 5.98
C SER A 55 4.22 8.44 7.31
N ALA A 56 3.81 7.29 7.83
CA ALA A 56 4.49 6.62 8.94
C ALA A 56 4.53 5.13 8.64
N ALA A 57 5.68 4.50 8.90
CA ALA A 57 5.88 3.07 8.69
C ALA A 57 6.47 2.44 9.95
N PHE A 58 5.92 1.29 10.33
CA PHE A 58 6.40 0.49 11.45
C PHE A 58 6.79 -0.89 10.94
N PHE A 59 7.91 -1.41 11.45
CA PHE A 59 8.51 -2.64 10.98
C PHE A 59 8.64 -3.66 12.12
N THR A 60 8.73 -4.93 11.75
CA THR A 60 9.01 -5.98 12.74
C THR A 60 10.35 -5.75 13.43
N ARG A 61 10.41 -6.03 14.74
CA ARG A 61 11.66 -6.05 15.53
C ARG A 61 12.40 -7.39 15.45
N ASN A 62 11.87 -8.35 14.68
CA ASN A 62 12.49 -9.65 14.52
C ASN A 62 13.86 -9.48 13.84
N ARG A 63 14.89 -10.14 14.40
CA ARG A 63 16.25 -10.16 13.84
C ARG A 63 16.30 -10.78 12.44
N ALA A 64 15.39 -11.70 12.12
CA ALA A 64 15.23 -12.28 10.79
C ALA A 64 14.25 -11.48 9.92
N ALA A 65 14.40 -10.14 9.90
CA ALA A 65 13.59 -9.29 9.04
C ALA A 65 13.84 -9.62 7.55
N ALA A 66 12.77 -9.67 6.77
CA ALA A 66 12.85 -9.95 5.34
C ALA A 66 13.57 -8.82 4.59
N ALA A 67 14.17 -9.13 3.44
CA ALA A 67 14.82 -8.14 2.58
C ALA A 67 13.96 -6.88 2.29
N PRO A 68 12.66 -6.98 1.92
CA PRO A 68 11.83 -5.80 1.68
C PRO A 68 11.60 -4.92 2.93
N VAL A 69 11.59 -5.52 4.12
CA VAL A 69 11.45 -4.79 5.39
C VAL A 69 12.70 -3.95 5.64
N SER A 70 13.89 -4.55 5.53
CA SER A 70 15.15 -3.83 5.74
C SER A 70 15.33 -2.75 4.68
N LEU A 71 15.07 -3.05 3.41
CA LEU A 71 15.14 -2.05 2.33
C LEU A 71 14.24 -0.84 2.60
N THR A 72 12.97 -1.08 2.94
CA THR A 72 12.01 0.02 3.17
C THR A 72 12.39 0.84 4.41
N ARG A 73 12.86 0.19 5.47
CA ARG A 73 13.28 0.86 6.70
C ARG A 73 14.54 1.71 6.51
N ASP A 74 15.54 1.15 5.83
CA ASP A 74 16.91 1.69 5.83
C ASP A 74 17.14 2.67 4.67
N GLU A 75 16.35 2.59 3.58
CA GLU A 75 16.60 3.37 2.36
C GLU A 75 15.42 4.17 1.83
N CYS A 76 14.25 4.07 2.46
CA CYS A 76 13.10 4.88 2.08
C CYS A 76 12.85 5.99 3.10
N GLU A 77 12.35 7.12 2.59
CA GLU A 77 11.89 8.23 3.41
C GLU A 77 10.55 7.85 4.04
N SER A 78 10.60 7.14 5.17
CA SER A 78 9.39 6.64 5.86
C SER A 78 8.38 7.72 6.24
N GLY A 79 8.79 9.00 6.23
CA GLY A 79 7.94 10.18 6.45
C GLY A 79 7.25 10.74 5.19
N ALA A 80 7.63 10.29 4.00
CA ALA A 80 7.18 10.83 2.71
C ALA A 80 6.92 9.73 1.65
N LEU A 81 6.55 8.52 2.05
CA LEU A 81 6.20 7.43 1.15
C LEU A 81 4.96 7.80 0.32
N ARG A 82 5.03 7.49 -0.98
CA ARG A 82 3.99 7.75 -1.97
C ARG A 82 3.40 6.48 -2.55
N ALA A 83 4.14 5.38 -2.55
CA ALA A 83 3.68 4.13 -3.11
C ALA A 83 4.12 2.91 -2.32
N VAL A 84 3.37 1.82 -2.49
CA VAL A 84 3.72 0.49 -1.99
C VAL A 84 3.60 -0.49 -3.15
N VAL A 85 4.69 -1.18 -3.48
CA VAL A 85 4.67 -2.35 -4.34
C VAL A 85 4.70 -3.60 -3.47
N ALA A 86 3.75 -4.51 -3.69
CA ALA A 86 3.60 -5.70 -2.86
C ALA A 86 3.45 -6.96 -3.70
N ASN A 87 4.06 -8.05 -3.24
CA ASN A 87 3.76 -9.38 -3.73
C ASN A 87 3.34 -10.32 -2.60
N SER A 88 2.70 -11.42 -2.97
CA SER A 88 2.42 -12.52 -2.05
C SER A 88 2.82 -13.87 -2.67
N ALA A 89 2.69 -14.96 -1.90
CA ALA A 89 3.18 -16.32 -2.17
C ALA A 89 4.67 -16.54 -1.83
N VAL A 90 5.55 -15.58 -2.06
CA VAL A 90 6.98 -15.64 -1.67
C VAL A 90 7.32 -14.45 -0.80
N ALA A 91 7.85 -14.69 0.40
CA ALA A 91 8.11 -13.65 1.40
C ALA A 91 9.41 -12.86 1.17
N ASN A 92 10.30 -13.34 0.30
CA ASN A 92 11.64 -12.79 0.13
C ASN A 92 12.38 -12.59 1.47
N ALA A 93 12.28 -13.61 2.32
CA ALA A 93 12.90 -13.67 3.64
C ALA A 93 13.94 -14.79 3.65
N CYS A 94 15.06 -14.58 4.34
CA CYS A 94 16.18 -15.54 4.39
C CYS A 94 16.79 -15.89 3.01
N THR A 95 16.75 -14.95 2.06
CA THR A 95 17.22 -15.09 0.67
C THR A 95 18.58 -14.43 0.42
N GLY A 96 19.20 -13.86 1.47
CA GLY A 96 20.53 -13.25 1.42
C GLY A 96 20.64 -12.08 0.43
N PRO A 97 21.85 -11.82 -0.11
CA PRO A 97 22.09 -10.70 -1.02
C PRO A 97 21.24 -10.70 -2.29
N GLN A 98 20.77 -11.88 -2.75
CA GLN A 98 19.86 -11.95 -3.90
C GLN A 98 18.51 -11.32 -3.56
N GLY A 99 17.95 -11.63 -2.39
CA GLY A 99 16.68 -11.06 -1.96
C GLY A 99 16.71 -9.54 -1.83
N GLU A 100 17.83 -8.99 -1.37
CA GLU A 100 18.05 -7.54 -1.31
C GLU A 100 18.04 -6.91 -2.71
N ARG A 101 18.73 -7.53 -3.68
CA ARG A 101 18.71 -7.08 -5.09
C ARG A 101 17.31 -7.15 -5.68
N ASP A 102 16.59 -8.24 -5.42
CA ASP A 102 15.23 -8.44 -5.91
C ASP A 102 14.28 -7.36 -5.35
N ALA A 103 14.37 -7.07 -4.05
CA ALA A 103 13.58 -6.02 -3.42
C ALA A 103 13.90 -4.62 -3.99
N ARG A 104 15.20 -4.29 -4.17
CA ARG A 104 15.61 -3.02 -4.82
C ARG A 104 15.05 -2.93 -6.23
N ARG A 105 15.11 -4.03 -6.98
CA ARG A 105 14.63 -4.08 -8.35
C ARG A 105 13.11 -3.87 -8.45
N MET A 106 12.33 -4.48 -7.55
CA MET A 106 10.89 -4.20 -7.44
C MET A 106 10.62 -2.71 -7.19
N ARG A 107 11.35 -2.11 -6.24
CA ARG A 107 11.24 -0.69 -5.89
C ARG A 107 11.55 0.22 -7.07
N GLU A 108 12.69 0.01 -7.72
CA GLU A 108 13.15 0.81 -8.84
C GLU A 108 12.20 0.73 -10.03
N LEU A 109 11.69 -0.47 -10.33
CA LEU A 109 10.70 -0.67 -11.39
C LEU A 109 9.40 0.09 -11.09
N ALA A 110 8.85 -0.09 -9.88
CA ALA A 110 7.64 0.61 -9.47
C ALA A 110 7.84 2.14 -9.45
N ALA A 111 8.97 2.62 -8.92
CA ALA A 111 9.33 4.02 -8.90
C ALA A 111 9.40 4.62 -10.32
N ARG A 112 10.05 3.92 -11.26
CA ARG A 112 10.13 4.34 -12.66
C ARG A 112 8.76 4.43 -13.31
N LEU A 113 7.91 3.41 -13.13
CA LEU A 113 6.57 3.36 -13.74
C LEU A 113 5.61 4.39 -13.15
N LEU A 114 5.83 4.80 -11.90
CA LEU A 114 5.04 5.81 -11.20
C LEU A 114 5.63 7.23 -11.30
N GLU A 115 6.79 7.38 -11.92
CA GLU A 115 7.54 8.64 -11.99
C GLU A 115 7.84 9.23 -10.60
N LEU A 116 8.19 8.36 -9.65
CA LEU A 116 8.48 8.72 -8.26
C LEU A 116 9.97 8.51 -7.92
N PRO A 117 10.52 9.25 -6.95
CA PRO A 117 11.79 8.88 -6.34
C PRO A 117 11.70 7.48 -5.72
N ALA A 118 12.74 6.66 -5.91
CA ALA A 118 12.78 5.31 -5.33
C ALA A 118 12.71 5.34 -3.79
N THR A 119 13.16 6.41 -3.14
CA THR A 119 13.05 6.61 -1.68
C THR A 119 11.60 6.79 -1.21
N GLN A 120 10.65 7.06 -2.11
CA GLN A 120 9.23 7.21 -1.80
C GLN A 120 8.39 5.96 -2.12
N VAL A 121 9.03 4.86 -2.52
CA VAL A 121 8.36 3.60 -2.86
C VAL A 121 8.75 2.51 -1.86
N ALA A 122 7.79 2.08 -1.04
CA ALA A 122 7.98 0.96 -0.14
C ALA A 122 7.77 -0.37 -0.85
N VAL A 123 8.46 -1.42 -0.38
CA VAL A 123 8.33 -2.79 -0.89
C VAL A 123 7.83 -3.70 0.22
N SER A 124 6.92 -4.62 -0.11
CA SER A 124 6.43 -5.64 0.81
C SER A 124 6.29 -7.00 0.12
N SER A 125 6.67 -8.06 0.82
CA SER A 125 6.54 -9.44 0.34
C SER A 125 6.00 -10.33 1.46
N THR A 126 5.16 -11.30 1.13
CA THR A 126 4.60 -12.26 2.10
C THR A 126 4.42 -13.64 1.47
N GLY A 127 4.55 -14.71 2.26
CA GLY A 127 4.42 -16.08 1.78
C GLY A 127 5.52 -16.99 2.30
N VAL A 128 6.00 -17.89 1.46
CA VAL A 128 7.02 -18.89 1.82
C VAL A 128 8.36 -18.20 2.09
N ILE A 129 9.05 -18.64 3.16
CA ILE A 129 10.36 -18.15 3.59
C ILE A 129 11.45 -19.04 2.98
N GLY A 130 12.57 -18.45 2.56
CA GLY A 130 13.73 -19.17 2.02
C GLY A 130 13.67 -19.44 0.52
N GLU A 131 12.56 -19.12 -0.14
CA GLU A 131 12.44 -19.23 -1.60
C GLU A 131 12.85 -17.92 -2.30
N PRO A 132 13.64 -17.99 -3.38
CA PRO A 132 13.98 -16.81 -4.18
C PRO A 132 12.75 -16.27 -4.90
N LEU A 133 12.70 -14.95 -5.09
CA LEU A 133 11.60 -14.31 -5.80
C LEU A 133 11.73 -14.61 -7.31
N PRO A 134 10.71 -15.13 -8.01
CA PRO A 134 10.77 -15.33 -9.46
C PRO A 134 10.61 -13.97 -10.17
N MET A 135 11.68 -13.17 -10.18
CA MET A 135 11.67 -11.78 -10.63
C MET A 135 11.04 -11.53 -12.01
N PRO A 136 11.28 -12.34 -13.06
CA PRO A 136 10.63 -12.12 -14.35
C PRO A 136 9.09 -12.14 -14.30
N ILE A 137 8.51 -12.89 -13.36
CA ILE A 137 7.06 -12.94 -13.14
C ILE A 137 6.62 -11.68 -12.37
N VAL A 138 7.38 -11.30 -11.34
CA VAL A 138 7.09 -10.15 -10.51
C VAL A 138 7.18 -8.85 -11.30
N GLU A 139 8.22 -8.66 -12.11
CA GLU A 139 8.39 -7.46 -12.93
C GLU A 139 7.22 -7.24 -13.90
N LYS A 140 6.83 -8.28 -14.64
CA LYS A 140 5.65 -8.25 -15.51
C LYS A 140 4.36 -7.98 -14.73
N GLY A 141 4.28 -8.50 -13.50
CA GLY A 141 3.19 -8.21 -12.57
C GLY A 141 3.13 -6.73 -12.18
N ILE A 142 4.26 -6.12 -11.88
CA ILE A 142 4.37 -4.71 -11.51
C ILE A 142 3.99 -3.81 -12.70
N GLU A 143 4.50 -4.10 -13.90
CA GLU A 143 4.14 -3.38 -15.14
C GLU A 143 2.63 -3.40 -15.38
N ARG A 144 2.02 -4.59 -15.36
CA ARG A 144 0.56 -4.76 -15.50
C ARG A 144 -0.24 -4.11 -14.38
N ALA A 145 0.29 -4.05 -13.16
CA ALA A 145 -0.38 -3.39 -12.05
C ALA A 145 -0.35 -1.86 -12.23
N ALA A 146 0.77 -1.30 -12.68
CA ALA A 146 0.90 0.13 -12.97
C ALA A 146 -0.09 0.58 -14.05
N GLU A 147 -0.25 -0.18 -15.13
CA GLU A 147 -1.24 0.09 -16.19
C GLU A 147 -2.70 0.08 -15.71
N LYS A 148 -2.99 -0.62 -14.60
CA LYS A 148 -4.34 -0.85 -14.07
C LYS A 148 -4.67 -0.04 -12.82
N LEU A 149 -3.83 0.92 -12.44
CA LEU A 149 -4.08 1.77 -11.28
C LEU A 149 -5.36 2.57 -11.46
N SER A 150 -6.32 2.38 -10.56
CA SER A 150 -7.52 3.20 -10.52
C SER A 150 -8.03 3.43 -9.09
N PRO A 151 -8.89 4.45 -8.89
CA PRO A 151 -9.57 4.68 -7.62
C PRO A 151 -10.46 3.50 -7.16
N GLU A 152 -10.86 2.62 -8.08
CA GLU A 152 -11.70 1.45 -7.80
C GLU A 152 -10.85 0.18 -7.52
N GLY A 153 -9.53 0.25 -7.68
CA GLY A 153 -8.67 -0.94 -7.62
C GLY A 153 -8.26 -1.42 -6.22
N GLY A 154 -8.77 -0.81 -5.15
CA GLY A 154 -8.38 -1.17 -3.78
C GLY A 154 -8.79 -2.58 -3.35
N GLU A 155 -9.90 -3.13 -3.88
CA GLU A 155 -10.26 -4.55 -3.73
C GLU A 155 -9.28 -5.48 -4.42
N HIS A 156 -8.82 -5.10 -5.60
CA HIS A 156 -7.82 -5.89 -6.31
C HIS A 156 -6.50 -5.92 -5.56
N PHE A 157 -6.06 -4.79 -5.00
CA PHE A 157 -4.86 -4.72 -4.16
C PHE A 157 -4.99 -5.59 -2.90
N ALA A 158 -6.12 -5.52 -2.19
CA ALA A 158 -6.37 -6.37 -1.01
C ALA A 158 -6.30 -7.87 -1.36
N ALA A 159 -6.88 -8.27 -2.50
CA ALA A 159 -6.80 -9.64 -3.00
C ALA A 159 -5.37 -10.06 -3.41
N ALA A 160 -4.54 -9.11 -3.86
CA ALA A 160 -3.16 -9.37 -4.27
C ALA A 160 -2.22 -9.65 -3.10
N ILE A 161 -2.47 -9.10 -1.92
CA ILE A 161 -1.61 -9.28 -0.73
C ILE A 161 -2.03 -10.48 0.14
N ARG A 162 -3.21 -11.06 -0.11
CA ARG A 162 -3.75 -12.20 0.65
C ARG A 162 -2.89 -13.46 0.52
N THR A 163 -2.62 -14.18 1.62
CA THR A 163 -1.94 -15.49 1.55
C THR A 163 -2.90 -16.64 1.86
N THR A 164 -2.85 -17.17 3.08
CA THR A 164 -3.68 -18.27 3.57
C THR A 164 -5.02 -17.80 4.12
N ASP A 165 -5.28 -16.49 4.13
CA ASP A 165 -6.54 -15.95 4.59
C ASP A 165 -7.70 -16.45 3.73
N ARG A 166 -8.86 -16.67 4.38
CA ARG A 166 -10.08 -17.13 3.70
C ARG A 166 -10.80 -16.01 2.96
N ILE A 167 -10.69 -14.78 3.46
CA ILE A 167 -11.36 -13.60 2.94
C ILE A 167 -10.37 -12.45 2.79
N ASP A 168 -10.63 -11.57 1.83
CA ASP A 168 -9.94 -10.30 1.71
C ASP A 168 -10.41 -9.38 2.83
N LYS A 169 -9.49 -8.65 3.46
CA LYS A 169 -9.78 -7.81 4.63
C LYS A 169 -9.59 -6.36 4.26
N GLN A 170 -10.64 -5.59 4.49
CA GLN A 170 -10.71 -4.17 4.16
C GLN A 170 -11.51 -3.45 5.23
N GLY A 171 -11.33 -2.13 5.29
CA GLY A 171 -12.11 -1.26 6.16
C GLY A 171 -11.76 0.19 5.89
N ALA A 172 -12.73 1.06 6.13
CA ALA A 172 -12.58 2.49 6.06
C ALA A 172 -13.36 3.15 7.20
N LEU A 173 -12.92 4.33 7.60
CA LEU A 173 -13.60 5.20 8.55
C LEU A 173 -13.63 6.61 7.96
N SER A 174 -14.75 7.30 8.13
CA SER A 174 -14.86 8.74 7.89
C SER A 174 -14.64 9.47 9.21
N VAL A 175 -13.73 10.45 9.24
CA VAL A 175 -13.40 11.19 10.47
C VAL A 175 -13.65 12.67 10.27
N ALA A 176 -14.48 13.25 11.14
CA ALA A 176 -14.68 14.69 11.19
C ALA A 176 -13.51 15.36 11.92
N VAL A 177 -12.69 16.09 11.19
CA VAL A 177 -11.59 16.90 11.74
C VAL A 177 -12.03 18.36 11.84
N ARG A 178 -11.83 18.99 13.01
CA ARG A 178 -12.02 20.44 13.15
C ARG A 178 -10.86 21.16 12.47
N CYS A 179 -11.15 21.89 11.39
CA CYS A 179 -10.16 22.77 10.79
C CYS A 179 -9.99 24.01 11.68
N ALA A 180 -8.92 24.08 12.47
CA ALA A 180 -8.59 25.27 13.25
C ALA A 180 -7.98 26.34 12.34
N ARG A 181 -8.86 27.13 11.67
CA ARG A 181 -8.65 28.32 10.79
C ARG A 181 -8.96 28.08 9.31
N CYS A 182 -10.22 28.31 8.95
CA CYS A 182 -10.56 28.95 7.68
C CYS A 182 -11.05 30.36 8.01
N ALA A 183 -10.15 31.34 8.02
CA ALA A 183 -10.57 32.74 8.05
C ALA A 183 -11.03 33.12 6.64
N SER A 184 -12.29 32.87 6.30
CA SER A 184 -12.91 33.50 5.13
C SER A 184 -13.32 34.91 5.52
N ALA A 185 -12.55 35.90 5.10
CA ALA A 185 -13.00 37.29 5.08
C ALA A 185 -14.05 37.44 3.97
N SER A 186 -15.33 37.48 4.33
CA SER A 186 -16.37 38.02 3.46
C SER A 186 -16.69 39.45 3.92
N GLN A 187 -16.34 40.44 3.10
CA GLN A 187 -16.93 41.77 3.24
C GLN A 187 -18.35 41.73 2.70
N PRO A 188 -19.38 42.14 3.46
CA PRO A 188 -20.70 42.37 2.89
C PRO A 188 -20.70 43.66 2.07
N LYS A 189 -20.85 43.55 0.74
CA LYS A 189 -21.31 44.64 -0.13
C LYS A 189 -22.84 44.61 -0.14
N GLY A 190 -23.48 45.54 0.56
CA GLY A 190 -24.92 45.82 0.41
C GLY A 190 -25.16 46.89 -0.66
N PRO A 191 -26.26 46.85 -1.42
CA PRO A 191 -26.64 47.93 -2.33
C PRO A 191 -27.24 49.13 -1.56
N ALA A 192 -27.05 50.31 -2.14
CA ALA A 192 -27.55 51.61 -1.67
C ALA A 192 -29.08 51.73 -1.75
#